data_AF-A0A8C1WJA1-F1
#
_entry.id   AF-A0A8C1WJA1-F1
#
_cell.length_a   1.000
_cell.length_b   1.000
_cell.length_c   1.000
_cell.angle_alpha   90.00
_cell.angle_beta   90.00
_cell.angle_gamma   90.00
#
_symmetry.space_group_name_H-M   'P 1'
#
loop_
_entity.id
_entity.type
_entity.pdbx_description
1 polymer ?
#
loop_
_entity_poly.entity_id
_entity_poly.type
_entity_poly.pdbx_seq_one_letter_code
_entity_poly.pdbx_strand_id
1 'polypeptide(L)'
;MQTRLCDNMLLVLVLILVQMFGVHSQDPQWPLHTVCDSERITVTYRSCDPLQDVGFTFLPCPERLTDLIKIRLALILRQSIDELYSSYELWLNGHSILKRDEPLCLPHFPRFKFCGSRRGEIITVESSFKSKMNLPLKADFDLKLRAINQDGFQIACVNATLRFH
;
A
#
# COMPACT_ATOMS: atom_id res chain seq x y z
N MET A 1 37.79 -30.51 37.33
CA MET A 1 36.55 -29.71 37.55
C MET A 1 36.34 -28.74 36.39
N GLN A 2 36.27 -29.25 35.16
CA GLN A 2 36.32 -28.42 33.93
C GLN A 2 35.37 -28.89 32.82
N THR A 3 34.79 -30.09 32.97
CA THR A 3 33.84 -30.68 32.00
C THR A 3 32.38 -30.25 32.21
N ARG A 4 31.97 -29.93 33.45
CA ARG A 4 30.58 -29.52 33.75
C ARG A 4 30.20 -28.12 33.26
N LEU A 5 31.17 -27.24 32.99
CA LEU A 5 30.88 -25.89 32.46
C LEU A 5 30.52 -25.93 30.97
N CYS A 6 31.11 -26.84 30.19
CA CYS A 6 30.85 -26.95 28.75
C CYS A 6 29.45 -27.51 28.44
N ASP A 7 28.97 -28.50 29.20
CA ASP A 7 27.63 -29.08 28.99
C ASP A 7 26.52 -28.05 29.23
N ASN A 8 26.66 -27.21 30.26
CA ASN A 8 25.70 -26.16 30.54
C ASN A 8 25.69 -25.06 29.47
N MET A 9 26.87 -24.71 28.94
CA MET A 9 26.98 -23.71 27.86
C MET A 9 26.37 -24.21 26.55
N LEU A 10 26.56 -25.50 26.22
CA LEU A 10 25.95 -26.12 25.05
C LEU A 10 24.42 -26.19 25.18
N LEU A 11 23.91 -26.53 26.37
CA LEU A 11 22.47 -26.56 26.64
C LEU A 11 21.84 -25.17 26.46
N VAL A 12 22.49 -24.12 26.95
CA VAL A 12 22.05 -22.72 26.79
C VAL A 12 22.05 -22.31 25.32
N LEU A 13 23.10 -22.65 24.55
CA LEU A 13 23.16 -22.38 23.12
C LEU A 13 22.04 -23.09 22.34
N VAL A 14 21.76 -24.36 22.66
CA VAL A 14 20.66 -25.12 22.04
C VAL A 14 19.31 -24.51 22.40
N LEU A 15 19.10 -24.11 23.65
CA LEU A 15 17.87 -23.42 24.07
C LEU A 15 17.67 -22.08 23.36
N ILE A 16 18.73 -21.29 23.19
CA ILE A 16 18.67 -20.04 22.42
C ILE A 16 18.31 -20.31 20.96
N LEU A 17 18.95 -21.29 20.32
CA LEU A 17 18.65 -21.66 18.93
C LEU A 17 17.19 -22.15 18.79
N VAL A 18 16.70 -23.00 19.70
CA VAL A 18 15.31 -23.49 19.69
C VAL A 18 14.31 -22.35 19.91
N GLN A 19 14.62 -21.37 20.77
CA GLN A 19 13.77 -20.19 20.96
C GLN A 19 13.72 -19.29 19.71
N MET A 20 14.81 -19.21 18.95
CA MET A 20 14.83 -18.46 17.67
C MET A 20 14.00 -19.16 16.57
N PHE A 21 13.88 -20.49 16.59
CA PHE A 21 13.00 -21.25 15.68
C PHE A 21 11.51 -21.17 16.07
N GLY A 22 11.20 -20.83 17.33
CA GLY A 22 9.83 -20.74 17.84
C GLY A 22 9.12 -19.43 17.56
N VAL A 23 9.84 -18.38 17.14
CA VAL A 23 9.22 -17.16 16.65
C VAL A 23 8.73 -17.44 15.24
N HIS A 24 7.50 -17.95 15.12
CA HIS A 24 6.73 -17.77 13.90
C HIS A 24 6.78 -16.28 13.59
N SER A 25 7.54 -15.88 12.56
CA SER A 25 7.40 -14.56 11.99
C SER A 25 5.98 -14.52 11.44
N GLN A 26 5.05 -14.01 12.23
CA GLN A 26 3.83 -13.44 11.69
C GLN A 26 4.33 -12.46 10.64
N ASP A 27 4.11 -12.76 9.35
CA ASP A 27 4.56 -11.90 8.26
C ASP A 27 4.28 -10.45 8.67
N PRO A 28 5.29 -9.57 8.71
CA PRO A 28 5.09 -8.20 9.17
C PRO A 28 4.13 -7.52 8.20
N GLN A 29 2.83 -7.55 8.55
CA GLN A 29 1.80 -6.87 7.80
C GLN A 29 1.77 -5.42 8.25
N TRP A 30 1.79 -4.49 7.29
CA TRP A 30 1.54 -3.09 7.59
C TRP A 30 0.18 -2.92 8.27
N PRO A 31 0.05 -1.93 9.17
CA PRO A 31 -1.19 -1.70 9.90
C PRO A 31 -2.34 -1.38 8.95
N LEU A 32 -3.57 -1.70 9.39
CA LEU A 32 -4.77 -1.25 8.70
C LEU A 32 -4.99 0.23 9.01
N HIS A 33 -4.99 1.05 7.96
CA HIS A 33 -5.27 2.49 8.05
C HIS A 33 -6.70 2.80 7.61
N THR A 34 -7.29 3.80 8.24
CA THR A 34 -8.55 4.39 7.79
C THR A 34 -8.22 5.62 6.95
N VAL A 35 -8.53 5.57 5.64
CA VAL A 35 -8.37 6.71 4.72
C VAL A 35 -9.34 7.81 5.12
N CYS A 36 -10.59 7.42 5.36
CA CYS A 36 -11.67 8.23 5.88
C CYS A 36 -12.85 7.34 6.34
N ASP A 37 -13.73 7.90 7.15
CA ASP A 37 -14.92 7.23 7.69
C ASP A 37 -16.10 8.21 7.73
N SER A 38 -17.19 7.88 7.05
CA SER A 38 -18.44 8.66 7.01
C SER A 38 -19.65 7.76 7.28
N GLU A 39 -20.85 8.35 7.38
CA GLU A 39 -22.08 7.58 7.59
C GLU A 39 -22.42 6.66 6.40
N ARG A 40 -21.93 6.98 5.19
CA ARG A 40 -22.23 6.24 3.97
C ARG A 40 -21.07 5.44 3.41
N ILE A 41 -19.84 5.88 3.64
CA ILE A 41 -18.66 5.26 3.04
C ILE A 41 -17.53 5.18 4.07
N THR A 42 -17.01 3.99 4.26
CA THR A 42 -15.76 3.78 5.01
C THR A 42 -14.70 3.27 4.04
N VAL A 43 -13.53 3.90 4.04
CA VAL A 43 -12.40 3.47 3.20
C VAL A 43 -11.21 3.14 4.09
N THR A 44 -10.74 1.90 4.01
CA THR A 44 -9.56 1.42 4.73
C THR A 44 -8.52 0.86 3.79
N TYR A 45 -7.24 0.84 4.17
CA TYR A 45 -6.19 0.21 3.37
C TYR A 45 -5.06 -0.40 4.20
N ARG A 46 -4.32 -1.32 3.57
CA ARG A 46 -2.99 -1.77 4.00
C ARG A 46 -2.01 -1.64 2.85
N SER A 47 -0.78 -1.22 3.13
CA SER A 47 0.31 -1.40 2.19
C SER A 47 0.55 -2.90 1.95
N CYS A 48 0.74 -3.27 0.69
CA CYS A 48 1.20 -4.60 0.27
C CYS A 48 2.65 -4.59 -0.22
N ASP A 49 3.36 -3.47 -0.01
CA ASP A 49 4.79 -3.39 -0.27
C ASP A 49 5.55 -4.00 0.91
N PRO A 50 6.36 -5.05 0.73
CA PRO A 50 7.09 -5.65 1.84
C PRO A 50 8.12 -4.70 2.51
N LEU A 51 8.48 -3.59 1.87
CA LEU A 51 9.55 -2.71 2.33
C LEU A 51 9.08 -1.47 3.08
N GLN A 52 7.87 -0.98 2.81
CA GLN A 52 7.38 0.26 3.41
C GLN A 52 5.86 0.41 3.40
N ASP A 53 5.38 1.27 4.29
CA ASP A 53 4.03 1.78 4.28
C ASP A 53 3.91 3.05 3.40
N VAL A 54 2.68 3.47 3.16
CA VAL A 54 2.34 4.73 2.47
C VAL A 54 1.37 5.53 3.30
N GLY A 55 1.48 6.86 3.28
CA GLY A 55 0.48 7.75 3.87
C GLY A 55 -0.56 8.15 2.83
N PHE A 56 -1.85 7.95 3.12
CA PHE A 56 -2.93 8.25 2.18
C PHE A 56 -4.22 8.67 2.89
N THR A 57 -4.86 9.77 2.46
CA THR A 57 -6.13 10.25 3.05
C THR A 57 -7.03 10.95 2.03
N PHE A 58 -8.34 10.94 2.31
CA PHE A 58 -9.38 11.68 1.60
C PHE A 58 -9.94 12.80 2.47
N LEU A 59 -10.03 14.01 1.90
CA LEU A 59 -10.52 15.19 2.60
C LEU A 59 -11.46 16.00 1.68
N PRO A 60 -12.77 16.10 1.99
CA PRO A 60 -13.50 15.36 3.02
C PRO A 60 -13.68 13.87 2.64
N CYS A 61 -14.18 13.07 3.58
CA CYS A 61 -14.67 11.73 3.23
C CYS A 61 -15.92 11.89 2.34
N PRO A 62 -16.01 11.18 1.20
CA PRO A 62 -17.16 11.29 0.31
C PRO A 62 -18.42 10.69 0.95
N GLU A 63 -19.56 11.32 0.69
CA GLU A 63 -20.88 10.76 0.97
C GLU A 63 -21.43 10.01 -0.25
N ARG A 64 -20.90 10.34 -1.44
CA ARG A 64 -21.14 9.68 -2.72
C ARG A 64 -19.82 9.61 -3.47
N LEU A 65 -19.58 8.54 -4.24
CA LEU A 65 -18.38 8.41 -5.08
C LEU A 65 -18.20 9.57 -6.07
N THR A 66 -19.30 10.19 -6.49
CA THR A 66 -19.32 11.33 -7.40
C THR A 66 -18.94 12.65 -6.74
N ASP A 67 -18.74 12.68 -5.43
CA ASP A 67 -18.34 13.89 -4.73
C ASP A 67 -16.90 14.27 -5.10
N LEU A 68 -16.62 15.57 -5.06
CA LEU A 68 -15.26 16.06 -5.28
C LEU A 68 -14.46 15.84 -3.99
N ILE A 69 -13.49 14.95 -4.03
CA ILE A 69 -12.59 14.66 -2.90
C ILE A 69 -11.21 15.25 -3.17
N LYS A 70 -10.53 15.72 -2.13
CA LYS A 70 -9.08 15.95 -2.19
C LYS A 70 -8.37 14.73 -1.66
N ILE A 71 -7.38 14.27 -2.41
CA ILE A 71 -6.53 13.15 -2.09
C ILE A 71 -5.18 13.73 -1.68
N ARG A 72 -4.65 13.23 -0.57
CA ARG A 72 -3.26 13.46 -0.15
C ARG A 72 -2.54 12.13 -0.02
N LEU A 73 -1.40 12.01 -0.69
CA LEU A 73 -0.52 10.86 -0.64
C LEU A 73 0.89 11.30 -0.26
N ALA A 74 1.56 10.54 0.59
CA ALA A 74 2.97 10.73 0.93
C ALA A 74 3.69 9.37 0.94
N LEU A 75 4.85 9.31 0.27
CA LEU A 75 5.63 8.08 0.09
C LEU A 75 7.12 8.40 0.03
N ILE A 76 7.96 7.56 0.64
CA ILE A 76 9.41 7.61 0.45
C ILE A 76 9.76 6.75 -0.78
N LEU A 77 10.50 7.30 -1.74
CA LEU A 77 10.91 6.55 -2.92
C LEU A 77 12.06 5.59 -2.58
N ARG A 78 11.81 4.30 -2.72
CA ARG A 78 12.86 3.27 -2.57
C ARG A 78 13.67 3.07 -3.86
N GLN A 79 13.15 3.55 -4.99
CA GLN A 79 13.80 3.57 -6.29
C GLN A 79 13.45 4.85 -7.04
N SER A 80 14.29 5.23 -8.00
CA SER A 80 14.04 6.39 -8.88
C SER A 80 12.89 6.11 -9.85
N ILE A 81 12.15 7.15 -10.20
CA ILE A 81 10.93 7.09 -11.02
C ILE A 81 11.01 8.00 -12.25
N ASP A 82 11.96 7.72 -13.15
CA ASP A 82 12.01 8.38 -14.45
C ASP A 82 10.76 8.02 -15.27
N GLU A 83 10.29 6.78 -15.16
CA GLU A 83 8.98 6.31 -15.61
C GLU A 83 8.20 5.72 -14.44
N LEU A 84 6.88 5.78 -14.50
CA LEU A 84 6.00 5.26 -13.46
C LEU A 84 4.70 4.76 -14.09
N TYR A 85 4.42 3.49 -13.88
CA TYR A 85 3.24 2.80 -14.40
C TYR A 85 2.38 2.38 -13.23
N SER A 86 1.13 2.82 -13.23
CA SER A 86 0.15 2.43 -12.22
C SER A 86 -0.83 1.41 -12.79
N SER A 87 -1.27 0.49 -11.94
CA SER A 87 -2.35 -0.43 -12.22
C SER A 87 -3.32 -0.39 -11.05
N TYR A 88 -4.60 -0.42 -11.36
CA TYR A 88 -5.63 -0.58 -10.35
C TYR A 88 -6.67 -1.61 -10.76
N GLU A 89 -7.10 -2.38 -9.79
CA GLU A 89 -8.04 -3.47 -9.96
C GLU A 89 -9.13 -3.40 -8.90
N LEU A 90 -10.38 -3.35 -9.34
CA LEU A 90 -11.56 -3.33 -8.48
C LEU A 90 -12.19 -4.71 -8.47
N TRP A 91 -12.43 -5.23 -7.28
CA TRP A 91 -13.00 -6.54 -7.04
C TRP A 91 -14.32 -6.39 -6.29
N LEU A 92 -15.28 -7.24 -6.65
CA LEU A 92 -16.55 -7.40 -5.97
C LEU A 92 -16.79 -8.90 -5.78
N ASN A 93 -17.04 -9.32 -4.53
CA ASN A 93 -17.31 -10.73 -4.19
C ASN A 93 -16.24 -11.71 -4.72
N GLY A 94 -14.96 -11.33 -4.67
CA GLY A 94 -13.86 -12.17 -5.14
C GLY A 94 -13.69 -12.24 -6.66
N HIS A 95 -14.44 -11.45 -7.43
CA HIS A 95 -14.28 -11.33 -8.88
C HIS A 95 -13.80 -9.94 -9.28
N SER A 96 -12.81 -9.88 -10.17
CA SER A 96 -12.34 -8.62 -10.75
C SER A 96 -13.38 -8.06 -11.72
N ILE A 97 -13.89 -6.86 -11.43
CA ILE A 97 -14.93 -6.18 -12.24
C ILE A 97 -14.34 -5.05 -13.09
N LEU A 98 -13.18 -4.53 -12.73
CA LEU A 98 -12.47 -3.50 -13.48
C LEU A 98 -10.98 -3.65 -13.27
N LYS A 99 -10.22 -3.66 -14.36
CA LYS A 99 -8.77 -3.54 -14.34
C LYS A 99 -8.36 -2.43 -15.30
N ARG A 100 -7.48 -1.54 -14.86
CA ARG A 100 -6.90 -0.51 -15.71
C ARG A 100 -5.44 -0.28 -15.34
N ASP A 101 -4.65 -0.11 -16.39
CA ASP A 101 -3.26 0.33 -16.31
C ASP A 101 -3.18 1.77 -16.85
N GLU A 102 -2.43 2.62 -16.17
CA GLU A 102 -2.26 4.04 -16.53
C GLU A 102 -0.81 4.48 -16.30
N PRO A 103 -0.10 4.95 -17.36
CA PRO A 103 1.21 5.54 -17.21
C PRO A 103 1.08 6.92 -16.54
N LEU A 104 1.79 7.11 -15.44
CA LEU A 104 1.83 8.37 -14.69
C LEU A 104 3.02 9.23 -15.11
N CYS A 105 4.18 8.60 -15.35
CA CYS A 105 5.40 9.26 -15.82
C CYS A 105 5.91 8.57 -17.09
N LEU A 106 6.21 9.36 -18.11
CA LEU A 106 6.77 8.92 -19.39
C LEU A 106 7.96 9.83 -19.77
N PRO A 107 8.96 9.32 -20.51
CA PRO A 107 10.22 10.04 -20.77
C PRO A 107 10.07 11.43 -21.41
N HIS A 108 9.02 11.64 -22.20
CA HIS A 108 8.80 12.88 -22.97
C HIS A 108 7.52 13.63 -22.56
N PHE A 109 6.72 13.07 -21.66
CA PHE A 109 5.43 13.65 -21.25
C PHE A 109 5.16 13.38 -19.76
N PRO A 110 5.94 13.97 -18.84
CA PRO A 110 5.67 13.82 -17.41
C PRO A 110 4.38 14.57 -17.06
N ARG A 111 3.34 13.81 -16.69
CA ARG A 111 2.04 14.38 -16.33
C ARG A 111 2.05 15.00 -14.93
N PHE A 112 2.94 14.54 -14.06
CA PHE A 112 3.01 14.95 -12.66
C PHE A 112 4.38 15.51 -12.30
N LYS A 113 4.40 16.44 -11.33
CA LYS A 113 5.63 17.10 -10.87
C LYS A 113 6.65 16.18 -10.22
N PHE A 114 6.21 15.01 -9.72
CA PHE A 114 7.09 14.03 -9.08
C PHE A 114 7.82 13.12 -10.08
N CYS A 115 7.52 13.21 -11.38
CA CYS A 115 8.23 12.41 -12.37
C CYS A 115 9.72 12.80 -12.42
N GLY A 116 10.62 11.81 -12.47
CA GLY A 116 12.06 12.02 -12.40
C GLY A 116 12.62 12.12 -10.98
N SER A 117 11.78 12.03 -9.94
CA SER A 117 12.24 11.95 -8.56
C SER A 117 13.14 10.74 -8.33
N ARG A 118 14.12 10.92 -7.44
CA ARG A 118 15.21 10.00 -7.17
C ARG A 118 14.95 9.18 -5.92
N ARG A 119 15.61 8.02 -5.86
CA ARG A 119 15.62 7.17 -4.66
C ARG A 119 16.01 7.99 -3.41
N GLY A 120 15.24 7.81 -2.35
CA GLY A 120 15.39 8.47 -1.05
C GLY A 120 14.53 9.72 -0.88
N GLU A 121 14.03 10.32 -1.97
CA GLU A 121 13.15 11.48 -1.89
C GLU A 121 11.76 11.11 -1.35
N ILE A 122 11.11 12.08 -0.70
CA ILE A 122 9.72 11.96 -0.26
C ILE A 122 8.83 12.61 -1.32
N ILE A 123 7.96 11.85 -1.94
CA ILE A 123 6.92 12.38 -2.83
C ILE A 123 5.68 12.70 -2.01
N THR A 124 5.14 13.91 -2.19
CA THR A 124 3.83 14.30 -1.66
C THR A 124 2.95 14.71 -2.82
N VAL A 125 1.79 14.08 -2.94
CA VAL A 125 0.82 14.34 -4.01
C VAL A 125 -0.46 14.86 -3.37
N GLU A 126 -0.86 16.05 -3.79
CA GLU A 126 -2.18 16.60 -3.50
C GLU A 126 -2.95 16.75 -4.81
N SER A 127 -4.13 16.15 -4.89
CA SER A 127 -4.96 16.23 -6.08
C SER A 127 -6.44 16.21 -5.76
N SER A 128 -7.26 16.81 -6.61
CA SER A 128 -8.71 16.72 -6.52
C SER A 128 -9.21 15.66 -7.49
N PHE A 129 -10.00 14.71 -7.00
CA PHE A 129 -10.57 13.63 -7.78
C PHE A 129 -12.09 13.65 -7.69
N LYS A 130 -12.75 13.37 -8.81
CA LYS A 130 -14.19 13.19 -8.89
C LYS A 130 -14.47 11.92 -9.68
N SER A 131 -15.05 10.91 -9.03
CA SER A 131 -15.38 9.68 -9.75
C SER A 131 -16.53 9.93 -10.72
N LYS A 132 -16.42 9.35 -11.91
CA LYS A 132 -17.56 9.22 -12.85
C LYS A 132 -18.28 7.88 -12.68
N MET A 133 -17.79 7.01 -11.80
CA MET A 133 -18.30 5.67 -11.63
C MET A 133 -19.51 5.68 -10.71
N ASN A 134 -20.63 5.15 -11.20
CA ASN A 134 -21.84 4.94 -10.42
C ASN A 134 -21.86 3.48 -9.95
N LEU A 135 -21.26 3.20 -8.80
CA LEU A 135 -21.26 1.85 -8.20
C LEU A 135 -22.53 1.65 -7.37
N PRO A 136 -23.04 0.40 -7.28
CA PRO A 136 -24.13 0.09 -6.36
C PRO A 136 -23.69 0.35 -4.92
N LEU A 137 -24.43 1.21 -4.22
CA LEU A 137 -24.11 1.77 -2.90
C LEU A 137 -24.31 0.79 -1.72
N LYS A 138 -24.39 -0.53 -1.97
CA LYS A 138 -24.66 -1.54 -0.91
C LYS A 138 -23.79 -2.79 -1.06
N ALA A 139 -22.51 -2.58 -1.34
CA ALA A 139 -21.55 -3.66 -1.48
C ALA A 139 -20.17 -3.22 -1.01
N ASP A 140 -19.37 -4.19 -0.55
CA ASP A 140 -17.97 -3.98 -0.23
C ASP A 140 -17.13 -4.25 -1.48
N PHE A 141 -16.25 -3.31 -1.80
CA PHE A 141 -15.33 -3.43 -2.93
C PHE A 141 -13.90 -3.47 -2.42
N ASP A 142 -13.09 -4.38 -2.99
CA ASP A 142 -11.65 -4.36 -2.78
C ASP A 142 -10.97 -3.67 -3.96
N LEU A 143 -10.15 -2.68 -3.67
CA LEU A 143 -9.33 -1.95 -4.62
C LEU A 143 -7.86 -2.32 -4.40
N LYS A 144 -7.24 -2.94 -5.40
CA LYS A 144 -5.81 -3.20 -5.41
C LYS A 144 -5.13 -2.16 -6.30
N LEU A 145 -4.21 -1.39 -5.75
CA LEU A 145 -3.41 -0.40 -6.48
C LEU A 145 -1.94 -0.81 -6.43
N ARG A 146 -1.27 -0.82 -7.57
CA ARG A 146 0.17 -1.04 -7.66
C ARG A 146 0.80 -0.02 -8.58
N ALA A 147 2.00 0.42 -8.25
CA ALA A 147 2.82 1.27 -9.10
C ALA A 147 4.23 0.69 -9.23
N ILE A 148 4.75 0.63 -10.45
CA ILE A 148 6.10 0.16 -10.77
C ILE A 148 6.85 1.19 -11.60
N ASN A 149 8.18 1.22 -11.49
CA ASN A 149 9.02 2.10 -12.31
C ASN A 149 9.48 1.45 -13.63
N GLN A 150 10.33 2.14 -14.39
CA GLN A 150 10.92 1.66 -15.66
C GLN A 150 11.62 0.30 -15.57
N ASP A 151 12.16 -0.05 -14.40
CA ASP A 151 12.91 -1.30 -14.19
C ASP A 151 12.02 -2.42 -13.63
N GLY A 152 10.71 -2.18 -13.49
CA GLY A 152 9.76 -3.11 -12.90
C GLY A 152 9.80 -3.18 -11.36
N PHE A 153 10.54 -2.30 -10.68
CA PHE A 153 10.52 -2.24 -9.23
C PHE A 153 9.20 -1.67 -8.72
N GLN A 154 8.63 -2.33 -7.71
CA GLN A 154 7.45 -1.82 -7.02
C GLN A 154 7.80 -0.54 -6.25
N ILE A 155 7.08 0.54 -6.58
CA ILE A 155 7.18 1.84 -5.92
C ILE A 155 6.13 1.98 -4.83
N ALA A 156 4.91 1.52 -5.10
CA ALA A 156 3.81 1.52 -4.14
C ALA A 156 2.89 0.32 -4.38
N CYS A 157 2.34 -0.24 -3.31
CA CYS A 157 1.32 -1.28 -3.37
C CYS A 157 0.33 -1.06 -2.23
N VAL A 158 -0.95 -0.97 -2.56
CA VAL A 158 -2.02 -0.76 -1.59
C VAL A 158 -3.17 -1.70 -1.88
N ASN A 159 -3.64 -2.40 -0.85
CA ASN A 159 -4.93 -3.07 -0.86
C ASN A 159 -5.89 -2.24 -0.01
N ALA A 160 -6.91 -1.68 -0.63
CA ALA A 160 -7.95 -0.90 0.01
C ALA A 160 -9.30 -1.62 -0.05
N THR A 161 -10.15 -1.35 0.93
CA THR A 161 -11.54 -1.81 0.98
C THR A 161 -12.43 -0.58 1.10
N LEU A 162 -13.40 -0.47 0.19
CA LEU A 162 -14.43 0.55 0.18
C LEU A 162 -15.75 -0.11 0.60
N ARG A 163 -16.26 0.26 1.77
CA ARG A 163 -17.54 -0.22 2.29
C ARG A 163 -18.60 0.85 2.17
N PHE A 164 -19.77 0.47 1.68
CA PHE A 164 -20.91 1.36 1.49
C PHE A 164 -22.07 0.93 2.38
N HIS A 165 -22.63 1.89 3.13
CA HIS A 165 -23.71 1.68 4.12
C HIS A 165 -25.07 2.17 3.60
#